data_AF-A0A7K7WU15-F1
#
_entry.id   AF-A0A7K7WU15-F1
#
_cell.length_a   1.000
_cell.length_b   1.000
_cell.length_c   1.000
_cell.angle_alpha   90.00
_cell.angle_beta   90.00
_cell.angle_gamma   90.00
#
_symmetry.space_group_name_H-M   'P 1'
#
loop_
_entity.id
_entity.type
_entity.pdbx_description
1 polymer ?
#
loop_
_entity_poly.entity_id
_entity_poly.type
_entity_poly.pdbx_seq_one_letter_code
_entity_poly.pdbx_strand_id
1 'polypeptide(L)'
;LPAALEYVLDVDTERRRRGQAPRATFLHRQPTDPEHQLSGTVELPRPGARGCVQATFQLQDGIRDKLRPIAVMLAYGIRQARAQRRAAANALPPLPPVL
;
A
#
# COMPACT_ATOMS: atom_id res chain seq x y z
N LEU A 1 19.37 8.16 5.91
CA LEU A 1 18.52 7.17 6.62
C LEU A 1 18.00 6.20 5.57
N PRO A 2 17.94 4.89 5.83
CA PRO A 2 17.24 3.96 4.94
C PRO A 2 15.81 4.47 4.71
N ALA A 3 15.36 4.44 3.47
CA ALA A 3 14.02 4.90 3.12
C ALA A 3 13.06 3.73 3.27
N ALA A 4 11.89 3.98 3.84
CA ALA A 4 10.81 3.00 3.90
C ALA A 4 9.68 3.50 3.01
N LEU A 5 9.08 2.61 2.22
CA LEU A 5 7.85 2.90 1.50
C LEU A 5 6.68 2.23 2.21
N GLU A 6 5.65 2.99 2.51
CA GLU A 6 4.34 2.42 2.84
C GLU A 6 3.57 2.15 1.55
N TYR A 7 2.80 1.06 1.53
CA TYR A 7 2.04 0.68 0.34
C TYR A 7 0.67 0.10 0.71
N VAL A 8 -0.23 0.14 -0.27
CA VAL A 8 -1.54 -0.52 -0.26
C VAL A 8 -1.74 -1.24 -1.58
N LEU A 9 -2.05 -2.53 -1.49
CA LEU A 9 -2.62 -3.32 -2.59
C LEU A 9 -4.15 -3.30 -2.47
N ASP A 10 -4.85 -2.99 -3.56
CA ASP A 10 -6.32 -2.92 -3.61
C ASP A 10 -6.82 -3.80 -4.75
N VAL A 11 -7.68 -4.78 -4.44
CA VAL A 11 -8.18 -5.74 -5.43
C VAL A 11 -9.58 -5.39 -5.92
N ASP A 12 -9.80 -5.64 -7.21
CA ASP A 12 -11.07 -5.44 -7.92
C ASP A 12 -11.55 -3.98 -7.88
N THR A 13 -10.62 -3.02 -7.86
CA THR A 13 -10.90 -1.58 -7.67
C THR A 13 -11.89 -1.04 -8.70
N GLU A 14 -11.75 -1.38 -9.99
CA GLU A 14 -12.66 -0.94 -11.05
C GLU A 14 -14.09 -1.48 -10.87
N ARG A 15 -14.23 -2.67 -10.29
CA ARG A 15 -15.53 -3.22 -9.93
C ARG A 15 -16.15 -2.45 -8.76
N ARG A 16 -15.34 -2.15 -7.73
CA ARG A 16 -15.79 -1.37 -6.57
C ARG A 16 -16.17 0.07 -6.90
N ARG A 17 -15.47 0.72 -7.84
CA ARG A 17 -15.82 2.04 -8.37
C ARG A 17 -17.23 2.09 -9.00
N ARG A 18 -17.74 0.94 -9.44
CA ARG A 18 -19.11 0.77 -9.97
C ARG A 18 -20.13 0.37 -8.89
N GLY A 19 -19.76 0.43 -7.61
CA GLY A 19 -20.62 0.05 -6.48
C GLY A 19 -20.81 -1.45 -6.30
N GLN A 20 -20.00 -2.28 -6.97
CA GLN A 20 -20.10 -3.74 -6.88
C GLN A 20 -19.11 -4.29 -5.85
N ALA A 21 -19.52 -5.32 -5.10
CA ALA A 21 -18.64 -5.99 -4.14
C ALA A 21 -17.40 -6.60 -4.83
N PRO A 22 -16.22 -6.54 -4.20
CA PRO A 22 -15.01 -7.15 -4.72
C PRO A 22 -15.15 -8.67 -4.78
N ARG A 23 -14.54 -9.29 -5.77
CA ARG A 23 -14.55 -10.75 -5.97
C ARG A 23 -13.40 -11.47 -5.27
N ALA A 24 -12.54 -10.75 -4.56
CA ALA A 24 -11.37 -11.30 -3.90
C ALA A 24 -11.11 -10.62 -2.54
N THR A 25 -10.44 -11.34 -1.65
CA THR A 25 -10.03 -10.88 -0.32
C THR A 25 -8.59 -11.26 -0.04
N PHE A 26 -7.83 -10.42 0.66
CA PHE A 26 -6.44 -10.74 1.04
C PHE A 26 -6.40 -11.59 2.31
N LEU A 27 -5.60 -12.67 2.29
CA LEU A 27 -5.54 -13.65 3.38
C LEU A 27 -4.75 -13.19 4.61
N HIS A 28 -3.74 -12.34 4.41
CA HIS A 28 -2.82 -11.88 5.45
C HIS A 28 -2.84 -10.35 5.59
N ARG A 29 -4.03 -9.76 5.46
CA ARG A 29 -4.25 -8.32 5.65
C ARG A 29 -4.11 -7.90 7.11
N GLN A 30 -3.78 -6.64 7.36
CA GLN A 30 -3.82 -6.12 8.73
C GLN A 30 -5.25 -6.11 9.26
N PRO A 31 -5.49 -6.22 10.58
CA PRO A 31 -6.84 -6.19 11.15
C PRO A 31 -7.65 -4.95 10.75
N THR A 32 -6.97 -3.82 10.56
CA THR A 32 -7.54 -2.52 10.17
C THR A 32 -7.76 -2.38 8.66
N ASP A 33 -7.13 -3.22 7.84
CA ASP A 33 -7.31 -3.18 6.39
C ASP A 33 -8.70 -3.69 6.03
N PRO A 34 -9.41 -3.08 5.08
CA PRO A 34 -10.58 -3.70 4.46
C PRO A 34 -10.24 -5.05 3.82
N GLU A 35 -11.23 -5.94 3.64
CA GLU A 35 -11.02 -7.29 3.05
C GLU A 35 -10.32 -7.29 1.69
N HIS A 36 -10.62 -6.28 0.86
CA HIS A 36 -10.08 -6.13 -0.48
C HIS A 36 -8.75 -5.36 -0.50
N GLN A 37 -8.16 -5.07 0.65
CA GLN A 37 -6.89 -4.35 0.77
C GLN A 37 -5.88 -5.12 1.60
N LEU A 38 -4.61 -4.88 1.29
CA LEU A 38 -3.47 -5.27 2.11
C LEU A 38 -2.51 -4.08 2.15
N SER A 39 -2.26 -3.56 3.34
CA SER A 39 -1.30 -2.49 3.56
C SER A 39 -0.01 -3.02 4.21
N GLY A 40 1.10 -2.32 3.97
CA GLY A 40 2.38 -2.71 4.56
C GLY A 40 3.47 -1.68 4.37
N THR A 41 4.68 -2.07 4.76
CA THR A 41 5.89 -1.28 4.57
C THR A 41 6.98 -2.13 3.94
N VAL A 42 7.76 -1.55 3.03
CA VAL A 42 8.96 -2.17 2.47
C VAL A 42 10.16 -1.27 2.70
N GLU A 43 11.22 -1.84 3.26
CA GLU A 43 12.46 -1.12 3.56
C GLU A 43 13.39 -1.12 2.33
N LEU A 44 13.93 0.05 2.00
CA LEU A 44 14.89 0.29 0.92
C LEU A 44 16.19 0.81 1.54
N PRO A 45 17.13 -0.09 1.88
CA PRO A 45 18.29 0.26 2.71
C PRO A 45 19.27 1.22 2.04
N ARG A 46 19.29 1.27 0.70
CA ARG A 46 20.19 2.12 -0.09
C ARG A 46 19.55 2.48 -1.44
N PRO A 47 20.00 3.56 -2.11
CA PRO A 47 19.56 3.86 -3.47
C PRO A 47 19.74 2.67 -4.42
N GLY A 48 18.73 2.41 -5.25
CA GLY A 48 18.69 1.27 -6.17
C GLY A 48 18.46 -0.09 -5.50
N ALA A 49 18.31 -0.16 -4.17
CA ALA A 49 17.88 -1.38 -3.50
C ALA A 49 16.46 -1.77 -3.94
N ARG A 50 16.19 -3.08 -3.95
CA ARG A 50 14.87 -3.63 -4.26
C ARG A 50 14.36 -4.36 -3.02
N GLY A 51 13.09 -4.15 -2.71
CA GLY A 51 12.35 -4.95 -1.74
C GLY A 51 11.14 -5.57 -2.43
N CYS A 52 10.82 -6.81 -2.09
CA CYS A 52 9.67 -7.53 -2.63
C CYS A 52 8.81 -8.00 -1.47
N VAL A 53 7.49 -7.89 -1.63
CA VAL A 53 6.51 -8.47 -0.71
C VAL A 53 5.59 -9.38 -1.51
N GLN A 54 5.32 -10.56 -0.96
CA GLN A 54 4.36 -11.48 -1.52
C GLN A 54 3.02 -11.31 -0.81
N ALA A 55 1.95 -11.18 -1.59
CA ALA A 55 0.59 -11.09 -1.10
C ALA A 55 -0.25 -12.18 -1.76
N THR A 56 -1.05 -12.87 -0.95
CA THR A 56 -1.99 -13.89 -1.41
C THR A 56 -3.40 -13.38 -1.20
N PHE A 57 -4.21 -13.42 -2.26
CA PHE A 57 -5.65 -13.17 -2.17
C PHE A 57 -6.41 -14.43 -2.59
N GLN A 58 -7.60 -14.59 -2.02
CA GLN A 58 -8.53 -15.66 -2.33
C GLN A 58 -9.73 -15.09 -3.09
N LEU A 59 -10.17 -15.81 -4.11
CA LEU A 59 -11.42 -15.54 -4.80
C LEU A 59 -12.59 -15.90 -3.90
N GLN A 60 -13.59 -15.03 -3.83
CA GLN A 60 -14.83 -15.31 -3.10
C GLN A 60 -15.65 -16.40 -3.80
N ASP A 61 -16.49 -17.07 -3.04
CA ASP A 61 -17.44 -18.03 -3.58
C ASP A 61 -18.56 -17.33 -4.36
N GLY A 62 -19.20 -18.07 -5.28
CA GLY A 62 -20.39 -17.57 -5.97
C GLY A 62 -20.14 -16.44 -7.00
N ILE A 63 -18.90 -16.23 -7.44
CA ILE A 63 -18.58 -15.24 -8.48
C ILE A 63 -19.33 -15.57 -9.78
N ARG A 64 -20.30 -14.72 -10.12
CA ARG A 64 -21.05 -14.78 -11.39
C ARG A 64 -20.27 -14.19 -12.56
N ASP A 65 -19.62 -13.04 -12.32
CA ASP A 65 -18.83 -12.35 -13.33
C ASP A 65 -17.40 -12.93 -13.38
N LYS A 66 -17.19 -13.86 -14.30
CA LYS A 66 -15.90 -14.54 -14.53
C LYS A 66 -15.14 -14.00 -15.74
N LEU A 67 -15.76 -13.14 -16.54
CA LEU A 67 -15.19 -12.66 -17.80
C LEU A 67 -14.36 -11.38 -17.61
N ARG A 68 -14.72 -10.53 -16.65
CA ARG A 68 -13.95 -9.30 -16.38
C ARG A 68 -12.71 -9.61 -15.55
N PRO A 69 -11.55 -9.02 -15.87
CA PRO A 69 -10.33 -9.22 -15.10
C PRO A 69 -10.51 -8.73 -13.65
N ILE A 70 -9.76 -9.34 -12.72
CA ILE A 70 -9.64 -8.88 -11.34
C ILE A 70 -8.37 -8.05 -11.28
N ALA A 71 -8.50 -6.72 -11.35
CA ALA A 71 -7.36 -5.81 -11.30
C ALA A 71 -6.84 -5.69 -9.86
N VAL A 72 -5.52 -5.67 -9.69
CA VAL A 72 -4.86 -5.31 -8.42
C VAL A 72 -4.14 -3.99 -8.64
N MET A 73 -4.47 -2.99 -7.83
CA MET A 73 -3.86 -1.66 -7.87
C MET A 73 -2.85 -1.53 -6.71
N LEU A 74 -1.67 -1.01 -7.01
CA LEU A 74 -0.64 -0.67 -6.04
C LEU A 74 -0.57 0.85 -5.88
N ALA A 75 -0.77 1.33 -4.65
CA ALA A 75 -0.45 2.69 -4.24
C ALA A 75 0.70 2.65 -3.23
N TYR A 76 1.65 3.58 -3.30
CA TYR A 76 2.78 3.65 -2.38
C TYR A 76 3.23 5.08 -2.12
N GLY A 77 3.88 5.30 -0.97
CA GLY A 77 4.35 6.60 -0.51
C GLY A 77 5.62 6.47 0.34
N ILE A 78 6.41 7.54 0.45
CA ILE A 78 7.55 7.57 1.37
C ILE A 78 7.02 7.65 2.80
N ARG A 79 7.37 6.66 3.63
CA ARG A 79 7.06 6.66 5.05
C ARG A 79 7.83 7.80 5.72
N GLN A 80 7.12 8.85 6.13
CA GLN A 80 7.77 10.00 6.75
C GLN A 80 8.28 9.64 8.15
N ALA A 81 9.59 9.75 8.35
CA ALA A 81 10.16 9.71 9.69
C ALA A 81 9.68 10.96 10.43
N ARG A 82 9.07 10.79 11.62
CA ARG A 82 8.79 11.91 12.54
C ARG A 82 10.12 12.62 12.81
N ALA A 83 10.33 13.77 12.18
CA ALA A 83 11.51 14.58 12.43
C ALA A 83 11.51 14.97 13.91
N GLN A 84 12.44 14.43 14.70
CA GLN A 84 12.68 14.92 16.05
C GLN A 84 13.13 16.37 15.93
N ARG A 85 12.24 17.28 16.33
CA ARG A 85 12.47 18.73 16.39
C ARG A 85 13.64 19.03 17.34
N ARG A 86 14.85 19.10 16.79
CA ARG A 86 15.97 19.85 17.38
C ARG A 86 16.56 20.73 16.29
N ALA A 87 15.76 21.67 15.78
CA ALA A 87 16.28 22.79 15.03
C ALA A 87 16.74 23.86 16.03
N ALA A 88 17.94 24.40 15.83
CA ALA A 88 18.33 25.65 16.48
C ALA A 88 17.28 26.72 16.17
N ALA A 89 16.98 27.60 17.13
CA ALA A 89 15.83 28.53 17.09
C ALA A 89 15.74 29.43 15.84
N ASN A 90 16.80 29.51 15.02
CA ASN A 90 16.90 30.38 13.85
C ASN A 90 17.05 29.64 12.50
N ALA A 91 16.86 28.32 12.44
CA ALA A 91 16.96 27.56 11.18
C ALA A 91 15.59 27.10 10.65
N LEU A 92 15.36 27.27 9.35
CA LEU A 92 14.19 26.69 8.68
C LEU A 92 14.23 25.15 8.79
N PRO A 93 13.07 24.50 9.02
CA PRO A 93 13.02 23.04 9.10
C PRO A 93 13.36 22.41 7.73
N PRO A 94 14.02 21.24 7.71
CA PRO A 94 14.29 20.52 6.48
C PRO A 94 12.97 20.07 5.81
N LEU A 95 12.91 20.17 4.48
CA LEU A 95 11.77 19.72 3.71
C LEU A 95 11.72 18.18 3.66
N PRO A 96 10.53 17.58 3.82
CA PRO A 96 10.38 16.14 3.62
C PRO A 96 10.52 15.79 2.12
N PRO A 97 11.00 14.58 1.80
CA PRO A 97 11.09 14.11 0.42
C PRO A 97 9.70 13.80 -0.18
N VAL A 98 9.59 13.84 -1.51
CA VAL A 98 8.39 13.53 -2.30
C VAL A 98 8.71 12.55 -3.44
N LEU A 99 7.70 11.81 -3.90
CA LEU A 99 7.76 10.88 -5.05
C LEU A 99 7.24 11.55 -6.33
#